data_AF-A0A440JYW9-F1
#
_entry.id   AF-A0A440JYW9-F1
#
_cell.length_a   1.000
_cell.length_b   1.000
_cell.length_c   1.000
_cell.angle_alpha   90.00
_cell.angle_beta   90.00
_cell.angle_gamma   90.00
#
_symmetry.space_group_name_H-M   'P 1'
#
loop_
_entity.id
_entity.type
_entity.pdbx_description
1 polymer ?
#
loop_
_entity_poly.entity_id
_entity_poly.type
_entity_poly.pdbx_seq_one_letter_code
_entity_poly.pdbx_strand_id
1 'polypeptide(L)'
;IFTEELGAILRHPDTGDEHPGRFLSVVFRNTDALARTDGLMPITVAALLTAGPTDDRPLICELIAINGNEAEADVAAFFRAYARTVIRPTLAMYLLYGIAFEAHQQNSLVLFNHAGHPRKLLIRDFGDGRSFAPLFEERGHCLKPFTQRGILPTTFDEDISLVRSFVIDACFVCHLHEIALCLTEQYGLAGNSPWRILREETEEAFDALRPRVSSDEFWLRERAAFLEDPWPTRSVLRMHLERYRDYRVEHQLPNPMTEAE
;
A
#
# COMPACT_ATOMS: atom_id res chain seq x y z
N ILE A 1 -9.20 9.39 -0.62
CA ILE A 1 -8.83 8.72 -1.88
C ILE A 1 -8.88 9.74 -3.00
N PHE A 2 -8.24 9.49 -4.14
CA PHE A 2 -8.37 10.31 -5.34
C PHE A 2 -9.31 9.62 -6.32
N THR A 3 -10.59 10.00 -6.38
CA THR A 3 -11.57 9.31 -7.23
C THR A 3 -11.22 9.46 -8.71
N GLU A 4 -11.37 8.38 -9.47
CA GLU A 4 -11.20 8.34 -10.92
C GLU A 4 -12.57 8.15 -11.56
N GLU A 5 -13.29 9.26 -11.74
CA GLU A 5 -14.74 9.24 -11.99
C GLU A 5 -15.09 9.11 -13.48
N LEU A 6 -14.15 9.47 -14.36
CA LEU A 6 -14.34 9.41 -15.80
C LEU A 6 -13.10 8.83 -16.47
N GLY A 7 -13.30 7.79 -17.28
CA GLY A 7 -12.34 7.28 -18.24
C GLY A 7 -12.94 7.28 -19.64
N ALA A 8 -12.12 7.53 -20.66
CA ALA A 8 -12.51 7.44 -22.05
C ALA A 8 -11.42 6.72 -22.86
N ILE A 9 -11.84 5.88 -23.80
CA ILE A 9 -10.98 5.20 -24.77
C ILE A 9 -11.55 5.42 -26.16
N LEU A 10 -10.70 5.75 -27.13
CA LEU A 10 -11.13 5.84 -28.52
C LEU A 10 -11.40 4.43 -29.08
N ARG A 11 -12.59 4.22 -29.63
CA ARG A 11 -12.88 3.02 -30.44
C ARG A 11 -12.64 3.35 -31.90
N HIS A 12 -11.96 2.47 -32.64
CA HIS A 12 -11.83 2.67 -34.08
C HIS A 12 -13.24 2.75 -34.71
N PRO A 13 -13.56 3.80 -35.47
CA PRO A 13 -14.93 4.05 -35.92
C PRO A 13 -15.49 2.93 -36.81
N ASP A 14 -14.66 2.34 -37.66
CA ASP A 14 -15.12 1.30 -38.60
C ASP A 14 -15.03 -0.13 -38.06
N THR A 15 -13.93 -0.48 -37.36
CA THR A 15 -13.69 -1.85 -36.89
C THR A 15 -14.16 -2.09 -35.47
N GLY A 16 -14.42 -1.03 -34.70
CA GLY A 16 -14.64 -1.11 -33.26
C GLY A 16 -13.40 -1.53 -32.47
N ASP A 17 -12.23 -1.62 -33.13
CA ASP A 17 -10.98 -2.04 -32.49
C ASP A 17 -10.52 -0.99 -31.47
N GLU A 18 -10.35 -1.42 -30.22
CA GLU A 18 -9.88 -0.61 -29.11
C GLU A 18 -8.36 -0.64 -28.97
N HIS A 19 -7.66 -1.55 -29.67
CA HIS A 19 -6.22 -1.69 -29.57
C HIS A 19 -5.46 -0.43 -30.01
N PRO A 20 -5.83 0.28 -31.10
CA PRO A 20 -5.30 1.62 -31.38
C PRO A 20 -5.73 2.65 -30.32
N GLY A 21 -6.93 2.47 -29.77
CA GLY A 21 -7.53 3.29 -28.73
C GLY A 21 -6.72 3.41 -27.45
N ARG A 22 -5.90 2.40 -27.12
CA ARG A 22 -5.02 2.44 -25.93
C ARG A 22 -4.02 3.61 -25.95
N PHE A 23 -3.69 4.12 -27.13
CA PHE A 23 -2.78 5.28 -27.29
C PHE A 23 -3.53 6.62 -27.25
N LEU A 24 -4.86 6.57 -27.26
CA LEU A 24 -5.78 7.70 -27.22
C LEU A 24 -6.84 7.44 -26.14
N SER A 25 -6.35 7.09 -24.94
CA SER A 25 -7.15 6.89 -23.73
C SER A 25 -6.81 7.94 -22.67
N VAL A 26 -7.78 8.24 -21.82
CA VAL A 26 -7.64 9.23 -20.74
C VAL A 26 -8.45 8.78 -19.52
N VAL A 27 -7.91 9.04 -18.33
CA VAL A 27 -8.61 8.91 -17.05
C VAL A 27 -8.50 10.25 -16.33
N PHE A 28 -9.63 10.78 -15.86
CA PHE A 28 -9.72 12.00 -15.08
C PHE A 28 -9.79 11.66 -13.60
N ARG A 29 -8.84 12.21 -12.84
CA ARG A 29 -8.71 12.01 -11.40
C ARG A 29 -9.08 13.29 -10.66
N ASN A 30 -9.97 13.17 -9.68
CA ASN A 30 -10.38 14.27 -8.83
C ASN A 30 -9.22 14.67 -7.88
N THR A 31 -8.95 15.98 -7.79
CA THR A 31 -7.88 16.57 -6.98
C THR A 31 -8.35 17.27 -5.71
N ASP A 32 -9.65 17.26 -5.39
CA ASP A 32 -10.24 17.92 -4.23
C ASP A 32 -9.62 17.43 -2.91
N ALA A 33 -9.11 16.19 -2.89
CA ALA A 33 -8.35 15.66 -1.76
C ALA A 33 -7.11 16.51 -1.39
N LEU A 34 -6.57 17.28 -2.35
CA LEU A 34 -5.45 18.23 -2.19
C LEU A 34 -5.89 19.65 -1.83
N ALA A 35 -7.12 20.04 -2.18
CA ALA A 35 -7.68 21.34 -1.83
C ALA A 35 -8.14 21.31 -0.36
N ARG A 36 -7.20 21.54 0.57
CA ARG A 36 -7.42 21.35 2.01
C ARG A 36 -7.38 22.66 2.79
N THR A 37 -8.21 22.75 3.81
CA THR A 37 -8.23 23.86 4.80
C THR A 37 -8.03 23.38 6.23
N ASP A 38 -7.73 22.09 6.43
CA ASP A 38 -7.56 21.47 7.75
C ASP A 38 -6.12 21.51 8.29
N GLY A 39 -5.24 22.28 7.64
CA GLY A 39 -3.83 22.43 8.04
C GLY A 39 -2.99 21.17 7.80
N LEU A 40 -3.49 20.20 7.02
CA LEU A 40 -2.75 19.00 6.68
C LEU A 40 -2.03 19.14 5.34
N MET A 41 -0.73 18.84 5.32
CA MET A 41 0.11 18.87 4.13
C MET A 41 0.20 17.46 3.51
N PRO A 42 -0.26 17.26 2.26
CA PRO A 42 -0.07 16.00 1.55
C PRO A 42 1.36 15.87 1.04
N ILE A 43 2.03 14.77 1.36
CA ILE A 43 3.35 14.43 0.82
C ILE A 43 3.29 13.04 0.19
N THR A 44 3.73 12.90 -1.06
CA THR A 44 3.89 11.58 -1.70
C THR A 44 5.00 10.82 -1.01
N VAL A 45 4.74 9.55 -0.67
CA VAL A 45 5.66 8.73 0.12
C VAL A 45 7.02 8.60 -0.56
N ALA A 46 7.07 8.48 -1.88
CA ALA A 46 8.34 8.43 -2.62
C ALA A 46 9.24 9.65 -2.35
N ALA A 47 8.65 10.83 -2.14
CA ALA A 47 9.39 12.05 -1.82
C ALA A 47 9.92 12.08 -0.37
N LEU A 48 9.33 11.29 0.53
CA LEU A 48 9.81 11.18 1.92
C LEU A 48 11.21 10.55 2.00
N LEU A 49 11.54 9.70 1.02
CA LEU A 49 12.82 8.98 0.92
C LEU A 49 13.85 9.72 0.06
N THR A 50 13.51 10.87 -0.52
CA THR A 50 14.46 11.69 -1.29
C THR A 50 15.16 12.70 -0.40
N ALA A 51 16.41 13.02 -0.74
CA ALA A 51 17.18 14.08 -0.09
C ALA A 51 16.38 15.40 -0.01
N GLY A 52 16.28 15.93 1.19
CA GLY A 52 15.66 17.20 1.50
C GLY A 52 16.57 18.38 1.13
N PRO A 53 15.99 19.58 0.95
CA PRO A 53 16.75 20.75 0.51
C PRO A 53 17.69 21.34 1.57
N THR A 54 17.61 20.90 2.85
CA THR A 54 18.35 21.53 3.95
C THR A 54 19.70 20.90 4.27
N ASP A 55 19.79 19.57 4.28
CA ASP A 55 20.95 18.84 4.79
C ASP A 55 21.19 17.50 4.08
N ASP A 56 20.63 17.32 2.88
CA ASP A 56 20.70 16.11 2.05
C ASP A 56 20.11 14.83 2.69
N ARG A 57 19.63 14.89 3.95
CA ARG A 57 18.94 13.77 4.59
C ARG A 57 17.57 13.55 3.94
N PRO A 58 17.03 12.32 3.94
CA PRO A 58 15.68 12.07 3.44
C PRO A 58 14.64 13.00 4.09
N LEU A 59 13.70 13.52 3.31
CA LEU A 59 12.69 14.49 3.75
C LEU A 59 11.88 14.04 4.99
N ILE A 60 11.74 12.73 5.22
CA ILE A 60 11.12 12.19 6.44
C ILE A 60 11.84 12.61 7.72
N CYS A 61 13.16 12.80 7.67
CA CYS A 61 13.96 13.27 8.80
C CYS A 61 13.60 14.71 9.19
N GLU A 62 13.35 15.58 8.20
CA GLU A 62 12.88 16.94 8.48
C GLU A 62 11.54 16.93 9.22
N LEU A 63 10.61 16.03 8.84
CA LEU A 63 9.31 15.91 9.51
C LEU A 63 9.43 15.48 10.97
N ILE A 64 10.38 14.60 11.27
CA ILE A 64 10.68 14.16 12.65
C ILE A 64 11.32 15.33 13.42
N ALA A 65 12.28 16.02 12.81
CA ALA A 65 13.04 17.11 13.41
C ALA A 65 12.20 18.36 13.71
N ILE A 66 11.00 18.53 13.14
CA ILE A 66 10.11 19.69 13.38
C ILE A 66 9.90 19.98 14.88
N ASN A 67 9.79 18.94 15.70
CA ASN A 67 9.56 19.10 17.14
C ASN A 67 10.87 19.25 17.95
N GLY A 68 12.03 19.29 17.28
CA GLY A 68 13.34 19.57 17.87
C GLY A 68 13.95 18.40 18.66
N ASN A 69 13.36 17.21 18.61
CA ASN A 69 13.88 16.01 19.27
C ASN A 69 13.94 14.84 18.28
N GLU A 70 15.13 14.30 18.12
CA GLU A 70 15.46 13.20 17.23
C GLU A 70 16.06 12.01 18.01
N ALA A 71 15.79 11.92 19.31
CA ALA A 71 16.15 10.75 20.09
C ALA A 71 15.43 9.50 19.56
N GLU A 72 16.04 8.33 19.76
CA GLU A 72 15.53 7.04 19.27
C GLU A 72 14.07 6.79 19.65
N ALA A 73 13.65 7.17 20.86
CA ALA A 73 12.28 7.03 21.33
C ALA A 73 11.28 7.87 20.52
N ASP A 74 11.67 9.07 20.09
CA ASP A 74 10.82 9.98 19.32
C ASP A 74 10.71 9.52 17.85
N VAL A 75 11.82 9.04 17.27
CA VAL A 75 11.83 8.40 15.94
C VAL A 75 10.93 7.16 15.94
N ALA A 76 11.04 6.31 16.98
CA ALA A 76 10.19 5.14 17.17
C ALA A 76 8.71 5.53 17.32
N ALA A 77 8.40 6.57 18.11
CA ALA A 77 7.03 7.06 18.28
C ALA A 77 6.44 7.61 16.97
N PHE A 78 7.24 8.36 16.21
CA PHE A 78 6.87 8.83 14.87
C PHE A 78 6.57 7.65 13.94
N PHE A 79 7.48 6.66 13.87
CA PHE A 79 7.33 5.53 12.97
C PHE A 79 6.12 4.67 13.35
N ARG A 80 5.84 4.50 14.65
CA ARG A 80 4.62 3.86 15.13
C ARG A 80 3.36 4.58 14.63
N ALA A 81 3.30 5.90 14.77
CA ALA A 81 2.18 6.69 14.26
C ALA A 81 2.04 6.60 12.73
N TYR A 82 3.18 6.55 12.02
CA TYR A 82 3.23 6.37 10.57
C TYR A 82 2.68 5.00 10.16
N ALA A 83 3.23 3.92 10.70
CA ALA A 83 2.81 2.55 10.46
C ALA A 83 1.31 2.39 10.74
N ARG A 84 0.84 2.88 11.88
CA ARG A 84 -0.59 2.90 12.23
C ARG A 84 -1.46 3.57 11.18
N THR A 85 -1.02 4.74 10.70
CA THR A 85 -1.75 5.55 9.71
C THR A 85 -1.90 4.84 8.37
N VAL A 86 -0.92 3.99 8.02
CA VAL A 86 -0.88 3.25 6.75
C VAL A 86 -1.54 1.88 6.88
N ILE A 87 -1.18 1.09 7.88
CA ILE A 87 -1.60 -0.32 8.05
C ILE A 87 -3.11 -0.41 8.27
N ARG A 88 -3.66 0.40 9.19
CA ARG A 88 -5.07 0.28 9.59
C ARG A 88 -6.06 0.42 8.43
N PRO A 89 -6.02 1.48 7.60
CA PRO A 89 -6.94 1.59 6.47
C PRO A 89 -6.69 0.51 5.40
N THR A 90 -5.43 0.14 5.15
CA THR A 90 -5.09 -0.89 4.16
C THR A 90 -5.62 -2.26 4.56
N LEU A 91 -5.37 -2.70 5.80
CA LEU A 91 -5.88 -3.98 6.30
C LEU A 91 -7.40 -3.98 6.48
N ALA A 92 -8.02 -2.84 6.83
CA ALA A 92 -9.47 -2.74 6.88
C ALA A 92 -10.11 -2.98 5.50
N MET A 93 -9.54 -2.42 4.43
CA MET A 93 -10.04 -2.64 3.08
C MET A 93 -9.78 -4.07 2.59
N TYR A 94 -8.62 -4.61 2.92
CA TYR A 94 -8.27 -5.99 2.60
C TYR A 94 -9.19 -7.01 3.31
N LEU A 95 -9.24 -7.00 4.64
CA LEU A 95 -9.93 -8.02 5.42
C LEU A 95 -11.45 -7.90 5.39
N LEU A 96 -12.00 -6.68 5.28
CA LEU A 96 -13.45 -6.48 5.38
C LEU A 96 -14.16 -6.44 4.03
N TYR A 97 -13.44 -6.09 2.96
CA TYR A 97 -13.99 -5.87 1.64
C TYR A 97 -13.25 -6.66 0.55
N GLY A 98 -12.17 -7.36 0.88
CA GLY A 98 -11.35 -8.07 -0.10
C GLY A 98 -10.62 -7.16 -1.06
N ILE A 99 -10.41 -5.87 -0.74
CA ILE A 99 -9.82 -4.90 -1.66
C ILE A 99 -8.36 -4.63 -1.30
N ALA A 100 -7.46 -4.88 -2.25
CA ALA A 100 -6.07 -4.48 -2.17
C ALA A 100 -5.81 -3.29 -3.10
N PHE A 101 -5.33 -2.20 -2.50
CA PHE A 101 -4.82 -1.06 -3.25
C PHE A 101 -3.32 -1.22 -3.49
N GLU A 102 -2.84 -0.62 -4.58
CA GLU A 102 -1.41 -0.56 -4.89
C GLU A 102 -0.73 0.52 -4.03
N ALA A 103 -0.66 0.30 -2.72
CA ALA A 103 -0.24 1.30 -1.74
C ALA A 103 1.29 1.52 -1.66
N HIS A 104 2.00 1.36 -2.78
CA HIS A 104 3.44 1.62 -2.86
C HIS A 104 3.75 3.14 -2.82
N GLN A 105 5.03 3.49 -2.79
CA GLN A 105 5.49 4.85 -2.49
C GLN A 105 4.96 5.95 -3.43
N GLN A 106 4.81 5.67 -4.74
CA GLN A 106 4.31 6.66 -5.69
C GLN A 106 2.79 6.87 -5.63
N ASN A 107 2.03 5.84 -5.26
CA ASN A 107 0.56 5.84 -5.22
C ASN A 107 0.00 6.24 -3.84
N SER A 108 0.87 6.29 -2.84
CA SER A 108 0.56 6.71 -1.48
C SER A 108 0.95 8.15 -1.20
N LEU A 109 0.05 8.90 -0.59
CA LEU A 109 0.33 10.20 0.03
C LEU A 109 -0.05 10.13 1.51
N VAL A 110 0.84 10.60 2.38
CA VAL A 110 0.54 10.76 3.79
C VAL A 110 0.27 12.23 4.07
N LEU A 111 -0.80 12.50 4.80
CA LEU A 111 -1.17 13.83 5.26
C LEU A 111 -0.51 14.10 6.62
N PHE A 112 0.38 15.09 6.68
CA PHE A 112 1.06 15.49 7.90
C PHE A 112 0.46 16.77 8.46
N ASN A 113 0.39 16.91 9.79
CA ASN A 113 0.05 18.19 10.40
C ASN A 113 1.27 19.10 10.56
N HIS A 114 1.08 20.33 11.03
CA HIS A 114 2.16 21.30 11.25
C HIS A 114 3.25 20.85 12.23
N ALA A 115 2.99 19.83 13.06
CA ALA A 115 3.97 19.24 13.98
C ALA A 115 4.69 18.02 13.37
N GLY A 116 4.56 17.79 12.06
CA GLY A 116 5.18 16.67 11.36
C GLY A 116 4.49 15.33 11.58
N HIS A 117 3.37 15.24 12.31
CA HIS A 117 2.75 13.95 12.62
C HIS A 117 1.88 13.42 11.46
N PRO A 118 2.01 12.14 11.08
CA PRO A 118 1.19 11.52 10.06
C PRO A 118 -0.26 11.35 10.57
N ARG A 119 -1.24 11.73 9.74
CA ARG A 119 -2.66 11.77 10.14
C ARG A 119 -3.57 10.90 9.29
N LYS A 120 -3.34 10.85 7.99
CA LYS A 120 -4.20 10.12 7.04
C LYS A 120 -3.38 9.59 5.86
N LEU A 121 -3.73 8.40 5.39
CA LEU A 121 -3.28 7.88 4.10
C LEU A 121 -4.28 8.27 3.01
N LEU A 122 -3.78 8.81 1.90
CA LEU A 122 -4.51 8.96 0.65
C LEU A 122 -3.86 8.07 -0.40
N ILE A 123 -4.68 7.31 -1.12
CA ILE A 123 -4.23 6.45 -2.22
C ILE A 123 -4.81 6.97 -3.53
N ARG A 124 -4.00 6.96 -4.56
CA ARG A 124 -4.32 7.23 -5.97
C ARG A 124 -3.90 6.05 -6.84
N ASP A 125 -4.34 6.07 -8.10
CA ASP A 125 -4.02 5.06 -9.10
C ASP A 125 -4.60 3.69 -8.77
N PHE A 126 -5.83 3.46 -9.27
CA PHE A 126 -6.56 2.23 -8.99
C PHE A 126 -6.54 1.24 -10.15
N GLY A 127 -5.78 1.52 -11.21
CA GLY A 127 -5.73 0.69 -12.42
C GLY A 127 -5.28 -0.75 -12.14
N ASP A 128 -4.38 -0.92 -11.17
CA ASP A 128 -3.85 -2.23 -10.77
C ASP A 128 -4.41 -2.74 -9.42
N GLY A 129 -5.48 -2.14 -8.90
CA GLY A 129 -6.17 -2.67 -7.73
C GLY A 129 -6.57 -4.14 -7.90
N ARG A 130 -6.60 -4.90 -6.80
CA ARG A 130 -7.04 -6.30 -6.80
C ARG A 130 -8.22 -6.47 -5.83
N SER A 131 -9.16 -7.34 -6.15
CA SER A 131 -10.35 -7.56 -5.33
C SER A 131 -10.69 -9.03 -5.17
N PHE A 132 -11.15 -9.44 -3.99
CA PHE A 132 -11.72 -10.74 -3.70
C PHE A 132 -13.23 -10.59 -3.52
N ALA A 133 -13.99 -11.03 -4.52
CA ALA A 133 -15.43 -10.77 -4.61
C ALA A 133 -16.24 -11.26 -3.39
N PRO A 134 -15.98 -12.45 -2.80
CA PRO A 134 -16.79 -12.95 -1.70
C PRO A 134 -16.87 -12.02 -0.48
N LEU A 135 -15.75 -11.38 -0.10
CA LEU A 135 -15.75 -10.44 1.03
C LEU A 135 -16.50 -9.15 0.72
N PHE A 136 -16.51 -8.71 -0.53
CA PHE A 136 -17.26 -7.54 -0.96
C PHE A 136 -18.77 -7.82 -0.98
N GLU A 137 -19.14 -9.01 -1.44
CA GLU A 137 -20.53 -9.51 -1.48
C GLU A 137 -21.10 -9.77 -0.09
N GLU A 138 -20.30 -10.26 0.85
CA GLU A 138 -20.68 -10.41 2.26
C GLU A 138 -21.12 -9.07 2.89
N ARG A 139 -20.61 -7.95 2.37
CA ARG A 139 -20.99 -6.58 2.79
C ARG A 139 -22.22 -6.02 2.07
N GLY A 140 -22.87 -6.82 1.21
CA GLY A 140 -24.02 -6.40 0.43
C GLY A 140 -23.66 -5.55 -0.79
N HIS A 141 -22.41 -5.59 -1.24
CA HIS A 141 -21.98 -4.93 -2.47
C HIS A 141 -21.86 -5.96 -3.60
N CYS A 142 -21.95 -5.51 -4.85
CA CYS A 142 -21.69 -6.35 -6.01
C CYS A 142 -20.65 -5.65 -6.87
N LEU A 143 -19.56 -6.34 -7.20
CA LEU A 143 -18.55 -5.85 -8.12
C LEU A 143 -18.75 -6.54 -9.46
N LYS A 144 -18.99 -5.76 -10.51
CA LYS A 144 -18.99 -6.29 -11.88
C LYS A 144 -17.62 -6.03 -12.50
N PRO A 145 -16.71 -7.03 -12.54
CA PRO A 145 -15.38 -6.81 -13.09
C PRO A 145 -15.46 -6.47 -14.58
N PHE A 146 -14.63 -5.52 -15.00
CA PHE A 146 -14.39 -5.29 -16.42
C PHE A 146 -13.48 -6.39 -16.95
N THR A 147 -13.98 -7.20 -17.88
CA THR A 147 -13.24 -8.32 -18.48
C THR A 147 -13.05 -8.10 -19.97
N GLN A 148 -11.81 -8.20 -20.43
CA GLN A 148 -11.44 -8.08 -21.84
C GLN A 148 -10.31 -9.05 -22.17
N ARG A 149 -10.34 -9.61 -23.37
CA ARG A 149 -9.30 -10.54 -23.84
C ARG A 149 -7.94 -9.84 -23.82
N GLY A 150 -6.98 -10.44 -23.10
CA GLY A 150 -5.62 -9.92 -22.96
C GLY A 150 -5.39 -9.01 -21.75
N ILE A 151 -6.44 -8.68 -20.99
CA ILE A 151 -6.32 -8.02 -19.68
C ILE A 151 -6.34 -9.10 -18.60
N LEU A 152 -5.40 -9.05 -17.66
CA LEU A 152 -5.35 -9.99 -16.54
C LEU A 152 -6.53 -9.73 -15.59
N PRO A 153 -7.16 -10.78 -15.05
CA PRO A 153 -8.18 -10.60 -14.02
C PRO A 153 -7.64 -9.85 -12.81
N THR A 154 -8.38 -8.84 -12.37
CA THR A 154 -8.14 -8.07 -11.15
C THR A 154 -9.11 -8.45 -10.02
N THR A 155 -10.16 -9.20 -10.34
CA THR A 155 -11.13 -9.74 -9.38
C THR A 155 -11.03 -11.25 -9.32
N PHE A 156 -11.08 -11.80 -8.10
CA PHE A 156 -10.94 -13.23 -7.81
C PHE A 156 -12.07 -13.72 -6.92
N ASP A 157 -12.53 -14.94 -7.16
CA ASP A 157 -13.67 -15.54 -6.43
C ASP A 157 -13.24 -16.68 -5.50
N GLU A 158 -12.21 -17.44 -5.88
CA GLU A 158 -11.83 -18.67 -5.19
C GLU A 158 -10.61 -18.50 -4.28
N ASP A 159 -9.64 -17.68 -4.69
CA ASP A 159 -8.38 -17.54 -3.99
C ASP A 159 -8.02 -16.07 -3.75
N ILE A 160 -7.89 -15.72 -2.46
CA ILE A 160 -7.48 -14.39 -2.01
C ILE A 160 -5.96 -14.19 -2.08
N SER A 161 -5.16 -15.24 -2.30
CA SER A 161 -3.69 -15.20 -2.22
C SER A 161 -3.06 -14.11 -3.09
N LEU A 162 -3.59 -13.86 -4.29
CA LEU A 162 -3.11 -12.81 -5.18
C LEU A 162 -3.45 -11.40 -4.66
N VAL A 163 -4.60 -11.25 -4.00
CA VAL A 163 -4.99 -10.01 -3.33
C VAL A 163 -4.09 -9.78 -2.11
N ARG A 164 -3.87 -10.83 -1.31
CA ARG A 164 -2.94 -10.82 -0.16
C ARG A 164 -1.53 -10.40 -0.58
N SER A 165 -0.98 -11.09 -1.57
CA SER A 165 0.39 -10.86 -2.05
C SER A 165 0.55 -9.44 -2.56
N PHE A 166 -0.48 -8.88 -3.19
CA PHE A 166 -0.48 -7.48 -3.62
C PHE A 166 -0.44 -6.48 -2.46
N VAL A 167 -1.17 -6.74 -1.37
CA VAL A 167 -1.09 -5.90 -0.15
C VAL A 167 0.31 -5.99 0.47
N ILE A 168 0.85 -7.20 0.62
CA ILE A 168 2.17 -7.42 1.22
C ILE A 168 3.25 -6.73 0.37
N ASP A 169 3.30 -7.00 -0.92
CA ASP A 169 4.28 -6.42 -1.84
C ASP A 169 4.20 -4.89 -1.86
N ALA A 170 3.03 -4.32 -2.15
CA ALA A 170 2.90 -2.87 -2.34
C ALA A 170 3.01 -2.08 -1.01
N CYS A 171 2.38 -2.55 0.07
CA CYS A 171 2.28 -1.80 1.32
C CYS A 171 3.36 -2.17 2.32
N PHE A 172 3.66 -3.46 2.52
CA PHE A 172 4.60 -3.90 3.54
C PHE A 172 6.04 -3.89 3.03
N VAL A 173 6.30 -4.46 1.84
CA VAL A 173 7.64 -4.52 1.24
C VAL A 173 8.03 -3.18 0.64
N CYS A 174 7.35 -2.71 -0.41
CA CYS A 174 7.79 -1.53 -1.15
C CYS A 174 7.61 -0.20 -0.39
N HIS A 175 6.89 -0.17 0.72
CA HIS A 175 6.57 1.06 1.44
C HIS A 175 7.01 1.02 2.90
N LEU A 176 6.37 0.23 3.76
CA LEU A 176 6.66 0.27 5.20
C LEU A 176 8.08 -0.23 5.54
N HIS A 177 8.55 -1.29 4.88
CA HIS A 177 9.90 -1.80 5.05
C HIS A 177 10.96 -0.81 4.57
N GLU A 178 10.75 -0.14 3.45
CA GLU A 178 11.67 0.89 2.94
C GLU A 178 11.78 2.10 3.89
N ILE A 179 10.67 2.53 4.50
CA ILE A 179 10.70 3.57 5.53
C ILE A 179 11.46 3.08 6.77
N ALA A 180 11.24 1.83 7.20
CA ALA A 180 11.96 1.23 8.33
C ALA A 180 13.48 1.16 8.07
N LEU A 181 13.89 0.76 6.86
CA LEU A 181 15.30 0.74 6.44
C LEU A 181 15.90 2.16 6.49
N CYS A 182 15.22 3.13 5.88
CA CYS A 182 15.64 4.52 5.87
C CYS A 182 15.84 5.07 7.29
N LEU A 183 14.89 4.85 8.20
CA LEU A 183 14.99 5.34 9.57
C LEU A 183 16.10 4.63 10.35
N THR A 184 16.28 3.33 10.14
CA THR A 184 17.39 2.56 10.73
C THR A 184 18.74 3.15 10.32
N GLU A 185 18.91 3.44 9.03
CA GLU A 185 20.15 4.02 8.49
C GLU A 185 20.39 5.44 9.02
N GLN A 186 19.38 6.31 8.98
CA GLN A 186 19.53 7.73 9.32
C GLN A 186 19.71 7.99 10.82
N TYR A 187 19.14 7.14 11.67
CA TYR A 187 19.14 7.34 13.13
C TYR A 187 19.95 6.29 13.89
N GLY A 188 20.53 5.30 13.21
CA GLY A 188 21.31 4.23 13.84
C GLY A 188 20.48 3.43 14.85
N LEU A 189 19.20 3.17 14.55
CA LEU A 189 18.27 2.52 15.47
C LEU A 189 18.77 1.14 15.88
N ALA A 190 18.55 0.77 17.15
CA ALA A 190 19.08 -0.48 17.68
C ALA A 190 18.32 -1.71 17.13
N GLY A 191 19.04 -2.57 16.42
CA GLY A 191 18.56 -3.88 15.98
C GLY A 191 17.28 -3.80 15.15
N ASN A 192 16.29 -4.65 15.47
CA ASN A 192 15.05 -4.79 14.71
C ASN A 192 13.91 -3.87 15.21
N SER A 193 14.23 -2.73 15.86
CA SER A 193 13.22 -1.92 16.54
C SER A 193 12.10 -1.40 15.63
N PRO A 194 12.34 -0.94 14.38
CA PRO A 194 11.24 -0.56 13.49
C PRO A 194 10.37 -1.74 13.09
N TRP A 195 10.96 -2.91 12.81
CA TRP A 195 10.18 -4.10 12.43
C TRP A 195 9.33 -4.64 13.59
N ARG A 196 9.78 -4.50 14.83
CA ARG A 196 8.94 -4.78 16.01
C ARG A 196 7.73 -3.86 16.07
N ILE A 197 7.92 -2.56 15.80
CA ILE A 197 6.81 -1.60 15.72
C ILE A 197 5.85 -1.98 14.60
N LEU A 198 6.36 -2.38 13.43
CA LEU A 198 5.51 -2.87 12.32
C LEU A 198 4.70 -4.10 12.73
N ARG A 199 5.33 -5.06 13.43
CA ARG A 199 4.66 -6.25 13.95
C ARG A 199 3.52 -5.86 14.88
N GLU A 200 3.81 -5.07 15.92
CA GLU A 200 2.83 -4.65 16.92
C GLU A 200 1.65 -3.88 16.30
N GLU A 201 1.90 -2.92 15.40
CA GLU A 201 0.81 -2.17 14.75
C GLU A 201 0.01 -3.03 13.76
N THR A 202 0.62 -4.07 13.19
CA THR A 202 -0.07 -5.08 12.38
C THR A 202 -0.96 -5.96 13.25
N GLU A 203 -0.46 -6.46 14.37
CA GLU A 203 -1.23 -7.22 15.34
C GLU A 203 -2.42 -6.42 15.87
N GLU A 204 -2.20 -5.18 16.31
CA GLU A 204 -3.26 -4.29 16.76
C GLU A 204 -4.33 -4.07 15.68
N ALA A 205 -3.93 -3.95 14.41
CA ALA A 205 -4.87 -3.78 13.31
C ALA A 205 -5.71 -5.05 13.07
N PHE A 206 -5.10 -6.23 13.11
CA PHE A 206 -5.81 -7.52 13.02
C PHE A 206 -6.78 -7.69 14.18
N ASP A 207 -6.36 -7.38 15.40
CA ASP A 207 -7.18 -7.49 16.62
C ASP A 207 -8.36 -6.51 16.59
N ALA A 208 -8.13 -5.26 16.17
CA ALA A 208 -9.19 -4.28 16.03
C ALA A 208 -10.23 -4.65 14.96
N LEU A 209 -9.83 -5.40 13.93
CA LEU A 209 -10.70 -5.86 12.85
C LEU A 209 -11.38 -7.20 13.15
N ARG A 210 -10.84 -7.99 14.09
CA ARG A 210 -11.32 -9.32 14.45
C ARG A 210 -12.84 -9.39 14.67
N PRO A 211 -13.49 -8.49 15.44
CA PRO A 211 -14.93 -8.58 15.69
C PRO A 211 -15.80 -8.39 14.44
N ARG A 212 -15.21 -7.93 13.33
CA ARG A 212 -15.89 -7.64 12.07
C ARG A 212 -15.62 -8.69 11.00
N VAL A 213 -14.76 -9.67 11.26
CA VAL A 213 -14.41 -10.75 10.32
C VAL A 213 -15.17 -12.02 10.73
N SER A 214 -15.99 -12.54 9.81
CA SER A 214 -16.97 -13.59 10.12
C SER A 214 -16.36 -14.99 10.27
N SER A 215 -15.22 -15.26 9.63
CA SER A 215 -14.55 -16.57 9.69
C SER A 215 -13.28 -16.50 10.52
N ASP A 216 -13.23 -17.32 11.57
CA ASP A 216 -12.08 -17.48 12.47
C ASP A 216 -10.87 -18.07 11.75
N GLU A 217 -11.11 -19.11 10.95
CA GLU A 217 -10.08 -19.77 10.14
C GLU A 217 -9.46 -18.79 9.13
N PHE A 218 -10.30 -18.03 8.44
CA PHE A 218 -9.85 -16.98 7.54
C PHE A 218 -8.99 -15.96 8.28
N TRP A 219 -9.48 -15.42 9.40
CA TRP A 219 -8.74 -14.43 10.18
C TRP A 219 -7.38 -14.96 10.65
N LEU A 220 -7.32 -16.19 11.18
CA LEU A 220 -6.07 -16.80 11.64
C LEU A 220 -5.07 -16.99 10.50
N ARG A 221 -5.54 -17.48 9.35
CA ARG A 221 -4.70 -17.69 8.16
C ARG A 221 -4.16 -16.37 7.62
N GLU A 222 -5.02 -15.36 7.47
CA GLU A 222 -4.57 -14.06 6.99
C GLU A 222 -3.64 -13.38 8.01
N ARG A 223 -3.90 -13.52 9.32
CA ARG A 223 -2.99 -13.00 10.35
C ARG A 223 -1.59 -13.64 10.27
N ALA A 224 -1.53 -14.96 10.16
CA ALA A 224 -0.27 -15.71 10.01
C ALA A 224 0.49 -15.29 8.75
N ALA A 225 -0.23 -15.09 7.63
CA ALA A 225 0.41 -14.74 6.36
C ALA A 225 1.10 -13.36 6.37
N PHE A 226 0.69 -12.44 7.25
CA PHE A 226 1.36 -11.15 7.41
C PHE A 226 2.46 -11.20 8.47
N LEU A 227 2.25 -11.90 9.59
CA LEU A 227 3.13 -11.86 10.76
C LEU A 227 4.20 -12.96 10.81
N GLU A 228 3.94 -14.11 10.21
CA GLU A 228 4.75 -15.32 10.37
C GLU A 228 5.30 -15.84 9.04
N ASP A 229 4.46 -15.90 8.02
CA ASP A 229 4.85 -16.50 6.75
C ASP A 229 5.86 -15.61 6.00
N PRO A 230 6.75 -16.19 5.17
CA PRO A 230 7.55 -15.45 4.21
C PRO A 230 6.70 -14.53 3.33
N TRP A 231 7.26 -13.37 2.98
CA TRP A 231 6.54 -12.37 2.20
C TRP A 231 6.74 -12.57 0.70
N PRO A 232 5.66 -12.71 -0.09
CA PRO A 232 5.76 -12.71 -1.53
C PRO A 232 6.09 -11.31 -2.05
N THR A 233 6.97 -11.23 -3.04
CA THR A 233 7.25 -10.00 -3.78
C THR A 233 7.45 -10.28 -5.26
N ARG A 234 7.16 -9.29 -6.10
CA ARG A 234 7.31 -9.40 -7.55
C ARG A 234 8.78 -9.49 -7.95
N SER A 235 9.10 -10.45 -8.82
CA SER A 235 10.45 -10.64 -9.37
C SER A 235 10.68 -9.77 -10.61
N VAL A 236 10.66 -8.44 -10.43
CA VAL A 236 10.65 -7.47 -11.55
C VAL A 236 11.79 -7.68 -12.54
N LEU A 237 13.03 -7.89 -12.06
CA LEU A 237 14.18 -8.15 -12.93
C LEU A 237 13.99 -9.44 -13.75
N ARG A 238 13.50 -10.51 -13.13
CA ARG A 238 13.24 -11.78 -13.81
C ARG A 238 12.15 -11.62 -14.86
N MET A 239 11.08 -10.89 -14.56
CA MET A 239 10.01 -10.58 -15.52
C MET A 239 10.58 -9.85 -16.75
N HIS A 240 11.47 -8.86 -16.55
CA HIS A 240 12.15 -8.19 -17.66
C HIS A 240 13.01 -9.15 -18.50
N LEU A 241 13.82 -9.99 -17.86
CA LEU A 241 14.66 -10.97 -18.55
C LEU A 241 13.85 -12.00 -19.34
N GLU A 242 12.69 -12.39 -18.82
CA GLU A 242 11.74 -13.29 -19.48
C GLU A 242 10.77 -12.57 -20.45
N ARG A 243 10.96 -11.26 -20.66
CA ARG A 243 10.14 -10.40 -21.53
C ARG A 243 8.65 -10.45 -21.20
N TYR A 244 8.33 -10.48 -19.90
CA TYR A 244 6.98 -10.52 -19.37
C TYR A 244 6.14 -11.65 -19.97
N ARG A 245 6.76 -12.82 -20.21
CA ARG A 245 6.02 -14.03 -20.60
C ARG A 245 5.00 -14.42 -19.52
N ASP A 246 5.39 -14.25 -18.26
CA ASP A 246 4.54 -14.37 -17.10
C ASP A 246 4.60 -13.06 -16.30
N TYR A 247 3.42 -12.49 -16.03
CA TYR A 247 3.26 -11.23 -15.29
C TYR A 247 3.11 -11.46 -13.78
N ARG A 248 3.15 -12.71 -13.31
CA ARG A 248 2.91 -13.12 -11.91
C ARG A 248 4.12 -13.83 -11.29
N VAL A 249 5.31 -13.57 -11.80
CA VAL A 249 6.53 -14.20 -11.27
C VAL A 249 6.88 -13.58 -9.92
N GLU A 250 6.68 -14.35 -8.86
CA GLU A 250 6.98 -13.96 -7.48
C GLU A 250 8.13 -14.79 -6.91
N HIS A 251 8.79 -14.24 -5.89
CA HIS A 251 9.68 -14.99 -5.00
C HIS A 251 9.35 -14.64 -3.54
N GLN A 252 9.86 -15.45 -2.62
CA GLN A 252 9.62 -15.29 -1.19
C GLN A 252 10.81 -14.60 -0.54
N LEU A 253 10.55 -13.56 0.24
CA LEU A 253 11.51 -12.92 1.13
C LEU A 253 11.30 -13.43 2.56
N PRO A 254 12.37 -13.53 3.38
CA PRO A 254 12.20 -13.69 4.82
C PRO A 254 11.31 -12.56 5.37
N ASN A 255 10.41 -12.90 6.28
CA ASN A 255 9.55 -11.91 6.92
C ASN A 255 10.36 -11.18 7.99
N PRO A 256 10.66 -9.87 7.84
CA PRO A 256 11.51 -9.18 8.79
C PRO A 256 10.83 -8.97 10.16
N MET A 257 9.53 -9.25 10.28
CA MET A 257 8.78 -9.18 11.54
C MET A 257 8.91 -10.45 12.40
N THR A 258 9.42 -11.57 11.88
CA THR A 258 9.61 -12.81 12.68
C THR A 258 10.88 -12.77 13.51
N GLU A 259 11.91 -12.04 13.05
CA GLU A 259 13.17 -11.86 13.78
C GLU A 259 13.13 -10.70 14.78
N ALA A 260 11.97 -10.06 14.92
CA ALA A 260 11.77 -8.88 15.77
C ALA A 260 11.25 -9.20 17.19
N GLU A 261 11.08 -10.49 17.51
CA GLU A 261 10.73 -11.01 18.84
C GLU A 261 11.76 -10.66 19.93
#